data_AF-D7L7L7-F1
#
_entry.id   AF-D7L7L7-F1
#
_cell.length_a   1.000
_cell.length_b   1.000
_cell.length_c   1.000
_cell.angle_alpha   90.00
_cell.angle_beta   90.00
_cell.angle_gamma   90.00
#
_symmetry.space_group_name_H-M   'P 1'
#
loop_
_entity.id
_entity.type
_entity.pdbx_description
1 polymer ?
#
loop_
_entity_poly.entity_id
_entity_poly.type
_entity_poly.pdbx_seq_one_letter_code
_entity_poly.pdbx_strand_id
1 'polypeptide(L)'
;MKTIPLIFILPFCDVELLPCVLPFQVRGHGSKQLPNGCCEKMKKSTSCMCRFLAAKDRNLNAAAHRIFWFCQISVPNCQKI
;
A
#
# COMPACT_ATOMS: atom_id res chain seq x y z
N MET A 1 2.83 14.83 14.53
CA MET A 1 2.62 14.29 13.17
C MET A 1 1.11 14.05 13.01
N LYS A 2 0.45 14.70 12.04
CA LYS A 2 -0.99 14.50 11.80
C LYS A 2 -1.15 13.23 10.96
N THR A 3 -1.64 12.16 11.58
CA THR A 3 -1.99 10.92 10.90
C THR A 3 -3.17 11.21 9.98
N ILE A 4 -2.95 11.22 8.66
CA ILE A 4 -4.07 11.31 7.71
C ILE A 4 -4.89 10.02 7.88
N PRO A 5 -6.20 10.10 8.15
CA PRO A 5 -7.02 8.90 8.29
C PRO A 5 -7.01 8.14 6.96
N LEU A 6 -6.72 6.84 7.01
CA LEU A 6 -6.76 5.92 5.86
C LEU A 6 -8.07 6.05 5.06
N ILE A 7 -9.18 6.36 5.73
CA ILE A 7 -10.49 6.64 5.12
C ILE A 7 -10.47 7.76 4.07
N PHE A 8 -9.60 8.76 4.21
CA PHE A 8 -9.45 9.85 3.22
C PHE A 8 -8.47 9.52 2.09
N ILE A 9 -7.63 8.50 2.25
CA ILE A 9 -6.66 8.03 1.25
C ILE A 9 -7.21 6.82 0.47
N LEU A 10 -8.13 6.07 1.07
CA LEU A 10 -8.83 4.92 0.51
C LEU A 10 -10.11 5.18 -0.29
N PRO A 11 -10.60 6.39 -0.60
CA PRO A 11 -11.68 6.48 -1.58
C PRO A 11 -11.22 6.04 -2.98
N PHE A 12 -9.93 5.72 -3.15
CA PHE A 12 -9.29 5.38 -4.42
C PHE A 12 -8.84 3.93 -4.56
N CYS A 13 -8.97 3.14 -3.50
CA CYS A 13 -8.59 1.74 -3.48
C CYS A 13 -9.73 0.93 -2.89
N ASP A 14 -9.88 -0.30 -3.36
CA ASP A 14 -10.88 -1.20 -2.81
C ASP A 14 -10.70 -1.31 -1.29
N VAL A 15 -11.80 -1.16 -0.55
CA VAL A 15 -11.82 -1.26 0.91
C VAL A 15 -11.31 -2.64 1.35
N GLU A 16 -11.42 -3.64 0.48
CA GLU A 16 -10.83 -4.96 0.67
C GLU A 16 -9.30 -4.99 0.77
N LEU A 17 -8.59 -3.95 0.30
CA LEU A 17 -7.13 -3.84 0.37
C LEU A 17 -6.65 -3.18 1.66
N LEU A 18 -7.53 -2.46 2.37
CA LEU A 18 -7.22 -1.84 3.66
C LEU A 18 -6.50 -2.80 4.64
N PRO A 19 -6.98 -4.03 4.89
CA PRO A 19 -6.30 -4.98 5.79
C PRO A 19 -4.92 -5.42 5.27
N CYS A 20 -4.67 -5.31 3.97
CA CYS A 20 -3.37 -5.63 3.35
C CYS A 20 -2.36 -4.46 3.44
N VAL A 21 -2.84 -3.21 3.47
CA VAL A 21 -1.99 -1.99 3.52
C VAL A 21 -1.63 -1.61 4.96
N LEU A 22 -2.61 -1.70 5.87
CA LEU A 22 -2.50 -1.27 7.28
C LEU A 22 -1.21 -1.74 7.99
N PRO A 23 -0.80 -3.02 7.89
CA PRO A 23 0.39 -3.51 8.57
C PRO A 23 1.69 -2.79 8.19
N PHE A 24 1.78 -2.27 6.97
CA PHE A 24 2.99 -1.64 6.45
C PHE A 24 3.14 -0.16 6.83
N GLN A 25 2.05 0.48 7.28
CA GLN A 25 2.06 1.88 7.71
C GLN A 25 2.51 2.06 9.16
N VAL A 26 2.09 1.16 10.07
CA VAL A 26 2.24 1.37 11.52
C VAL A 26 3.57 0.83 12.06
N ARG A 27 4.18 -0.19 11.42
CA ARG A 27 5.29 -0.94 12.05
C ARG A 27 6.54 -1.23 11.23
N GLY A 28 6.72 -0.66 10.05
CA GLY A 28 8.03 -0.73 9.37
C GLY A 28 8.33 -2.07 8.67
N HIS A 29 8.08 -3.16 9.36
CA HIS A 29 8.06 -4.52 8.87
C HIS A 29 6.60 -4.90 8.65
N GLY A 30 6.24 -5.34 7.44
CA GLY A 30 4.96 -6.03 7.24
C GLY A 30 4.74 -7.03 8.37
N SER A 31 3.52 -7.10 8.90
CA SER A 31 3.20 -8.10 9.91
C SER A 31 3.68 -9.46 9.41
N LYS A 32 4.18 -10.31 10.32
CA LYS A 32 4.64 -11.68 9.98
C LYS A 32 3.62 -12.49 9.18
N GLN A 33 2.35 -12.07 9.19
CA GLN A 33 1.29 -12.61 8.38
C GLN A 33 0.46 -11.45 7.79
N LEU A 34 0.44 -11.36 6.46
CA LEU A 34 -0.65 -10.67 5.78
C LEU A 34 -1.86 -11.60 5.72
N PRO A 35 -3.08 -11.06 5.68
CA PRO A 35 -4.25 -11.86 5.32
C PRO A 35 -4.01 -12.65 4.03
N ASN A 36 -4.53 -13.88 3.99
CA ASN A 36 -4.39 -14.75 2.82
C ASN A 36 -4.86 -14.03 1.54
N GLY A 37 -4.07 -14.15 0.48
CA GLY A 37 -4.38 -13.56 -0.83
C GLY A 37 -4.07 -12.07 -0.98
N CYS A 38 -3.52 -11.39 0.03
CA CYS A 38 -3.16 -9.97 -0.09
C CYS A 38 -2.21 -9.69 -1.26
N CYS A 39 -1.16 -10.49 -1.47
CA CYS A 39 -0.23 -10.26 -2.57
C CYS A 39 -0.91 -10.40 -3.95
N GLU A 40 -1.81 -11.37 -4.12
CA GLU A 40 -2.59 -11.51 -5.36
C GLU A 40 -3.53 -10.33 -5.59
N LYS A 41 -4.21 -9.86 -4.53
CA LYS A 41 -5.07 -8.67 -4.61
C LYS A 41 -4.27 -7.41 -4.93
N MET A 42 -3.10 -7.23 -4.31
CA MET A 42 -2.20 -6.10 -4.56
C MET A 42 -1.66 -6.10 -5.99
N LYS A 43 -1.28 -7.28 -6.51
CA LYS A 43 -0.80 -7.43 -7.89
C LYS A 43 -1.85 -6.99 -8.90
N LYS A 44 -3.12 -7.35 -8.68
CA LYS A 44 -4.27 -6.91 -9.51
C LYS A 44 -4.62 -5.44 -9.35
N SER A 45 -4.26 -4.85 -8.21
CA SER A 45 -4.60 -3.47 -7.84
C SER A 45 -3.44 -2.50 -8.06
N THR A 46 -2.66 -2.72 -9.12
CA THR A 46 -1.43 -1.98 -9.43
C THR A 46 -1.68 -0.47 -9.57
N SER A 47 -2.84 -0.07 -10.13
CA SER A 47 -3.27 1.32 -10.27
C SER A 47 -3.49 2.03 -8.93
N CYS A 48 -4.10 1.34 -7.97
CA CYS A 48 -4.25 1.80 -6.59
C CYS A 48 -2.87 1.94 -5.93
N MET A 49 -2.00 0.94 -6.07
CA MET A 49 -0.64 0.97 -5.54
C MET A 49 0.21 2.10 -6.12
N CYS A 50 -0.02 2.48 -7.38
CA CYS A 50 0.63 3.63 -7.98
C CYS A 50 0.31 4.95 -7.29
N ARG A 51 -0.89 5.11 -6.74
CA ARG A 51 -1.25 6.33 -5.99
C ARG A 51 -0.52 6.39 -4.66
N PHE A 52 -0.33 5.26 -3.99
CA PHE A 52 0.51 5.21 -2.79
C PHE A 52 1.97 5.54 -3.13
N LEU A 53 2.51 5.01 -4.23
CA LEU A 53 3.86 5.34 -4.71
C LEU A 53 3.99 6.82 -5.09
N ALA A 54 2.96 7.44 -5.65
CA ALA A 54 2.95 8.87 -5.99
C ALA A 54 2.60 9.79 -4.82
N ALA A 55 2.18 9.27 -3.67
CA ALA A 55 1.74 10.08 -2.55
C ALA A 55 2.88 10.92 -1.96
N LYS A 56 2.58 12.20 -1.67
CA LYS A 56 3.49 13.10 -0.94
C LYS A 56 3.72 12.66 0.50
N ASP A 57 2.77 11.91 1.07
CA ASP A 57 2.93 11.31 2.39
C ASP A 57 3.98 10.20 2.35
N ARG A 58 5.10 10.43 3.04
CA ARG A 58 6.25 9.52 3.06
C ARG A 58 5.91 8.14 3.64
N ASN A 59 4.96 8.05 4.57
CA ASN A 59 4.56 6.78 5.16
C ASN A 59 3.77 5.94 4.16
N LEU A 60 2.94 6.59 3.34
CA LEU A 60 2.19 5.91 2.28
C LEU A 60 3.10 5.40 1.17
N ASN A 61 4.02 6.24 0.71
CA ASN A 61 5.01 5.85 -0.29
C ASN A 61 5.87 4.68 0.22
N ALA A 62 6.40 4.78 1.45
CA ALA A 62 7.20 3.72 2.04
C ALA A 62 6.41 2.41 2.23
N ALA A 63 5.14 2.49 2.64
CA ALA A 63 4.27 1.33 2.77
C ALA A 63 4.11 0.61 1.42
N ALA A 64 3.91 1.35 0.31
CA ALA A 64 3.83 0.76 -1.01
C ALA A 64 5.10 0.01 -1.40
N HIS A 65 6.27 0.64 -1.24
CA HIS A 65 7.55 -0.03 -1.51
C HIS A 65 7.73 -1.32 -0.69
N ARG A 66 7.34 -1.31 0.59
CA ARG A 66 7.39 -2.50 1.45
C ARG A 66 6.43 -3.59 1.00
N ILE A 67 5.22 -3.24 0.55
CA ILE A 67 4.25 -4.21 0.00
C ILE A 67 4.84 -4.87 -1.24
N PHE A 68 5.37 -4.08 -2.19
CA PHE A 68 6.00 -4.60 -3.40
C PHE A 68 7.16 -5.55 -3.07
N TRP A 69 8.02 -5.14 -2.14
CA TRP A 69 9.13 -5.97 -1.69
C TRP A 69 8.68 -7.26 -1.00
N PHE A 70 7.73 -7.18 -0.07
CA PHE A 70 7.21 -8.33 0.67
C PHE A 70 6.51 -9.34 -0.25
N CYS A 71 5.73 -8.85 -1.20
CA CYS A 71 4.99 -9.68 -2.15
C CYS A 71 5.81 -10.09 -3.38
N GLN A 72 7.09 -9.70 -3.45
CA GLN A 72 7.97 -9.94 -4.61
C GLN A 72 7.35 -9.45 -5.94
N ILE A 73 6.61 -8.34 -5.88
CA ILE A 73 6.01 -7.70 -7.05
C ILE A 73 6.99 -6.63 -7.53
N SER A 74 7.27 -6.59 -8.83
CA SER A 74 8.09 -5.52 -9.42
C SER A 74 7.42 -4.17 -9.19
N VAL A 75 8.18 -3.18 -8.74
CA VAL A 75 7.65 -1.82 -8.53
C VAL A 75 7.26 -1.24 -9.90
N PRO A 76 5.97 -0.97 -10.15
CA PRO A 76 5.52 -0.40 -11.42
C PRO A 76 6.06 1.03 -11.57
N ASN A 77 6.34 1.43 -12.82
CA ASN A 77 6.63 2.82 -13.12
C ASN A 77 5.33 3.62 -13.08
N CYS A 78 5.08 4.31 -11.97
CA CYS A 78 3.89 5.11 -11.77
C CYS A 78 4.15 6.57 -12.13
N GLN A 79 3.25 7.18 -12.88
CA GLN A 79 3.27 8.62 -13.10
C GLN A 79 3.10 9.33 -11.74
N LYS A 80 4.03 10.22 -11.42
CA LYS A 80 3.92 11.09 -10.24
C LYS A 80 2.76 12.05 -10.48
N ILE A 81 1.84 12.12 -9.51
CA ILE A 81 0.64 12.97 -9.54
C ILE A 81 0.93 14.26 -8.75
#